data_AF-A0A9D5GHB3-F1
#
_entry.id   AF-A0A9D5GHB3-F1
#
_cell.length_a   1.000
_cell.length_b   1.000
_cell.length_c   1.000
_cell.angle_alpha   90.00
_cell.angle_beta   90.00
_cell.angle_gamma   90.00
#
_symmetry.space_group_name_H-M   'P 1'
#
loop_
_entity.id
_entity.type
_entity.pdbx_description
1 polymer ?
#
loop_
_entity_poly.entity_id
_entity_poly.type
_entity_poly.pdbx_seq_one_letter_code
_entity_poly.pdbx_strand_id
1 'polypeptide(L)'
;MADPMPAGKGWRAFVFKNRGALLVPVALVLAVFGKPSAHSAGIGIGIAALGEALRVWAVGFSGTTTRADIVTAPALVTAGPYAAMRNPLYLANAIIALGFWAAFSGELDSLERTVLLIVVLGLVVAVYGAIIPLEEDFLAKVFGGKFARYCEKVPRFLPTGRVMPVSERRGAWHVAVILKAEIITLAFFAVMSAIALWRAT
;
A
#
# COMPACT_ATOMS: atom_id res chain seq x y z
N MET A 1 -12.81 -26.66 -1.93
CA MET A 1 -11.79 -25.87 -1.22
C MET A 1 -10.93 -25.22 -2.28
N ALA A 2 -10.82 -23.88 -2.31
CA ALA A 2 -9.88 -23.23 -3.20
C ALA A 2 -8.48 -23.58 -2.72
N ASP A 3 -7.63 -24.08 -3.61
CA ASP A 3 -6.22 -24.32 -3.34
C ASP A 3 -5.62 -23.02 -2.75
N PRO A 4 -4.77 -23.08 -1.69
CA PRO A 4 -3.87 -21.96 -1.42
C PRO A 4 -3.27 -21.50 -2.74
N MET A 5 -3.17 -20.18 -2.95
CA MET A 5 -2.33 -19.59 -4.00
C MET A 5 -1.13 -20.52 -4.19
N PRO A 6 -0.85 -21.07 -5.40
CA PRO A 6 0.36 -21.83 -5.57
C PRO A 6 1.45 -20.92 -5.05
N ALA A 7 2.18 -21.38 -4.03
CA ALA A 7 3.44 -20.78 -3.63
C ALA A 7 4.38 -20.99 -4.82
N GLY A 8 4.15 -20.24 -5.90
CA GLY A 8 4.84 -20.41 -7.15
C GLY A 8 6.30 -20.18 -6.87
N LYS A 9 7.15 -21.14 -7.21
CA LYS A 9 8.59 -20.92 -7.16
C LYS A 9 8.89 -19.80 -8.17
N GLY A 10 9.31 -18.63 -7.68
CA GLY A 10 9.63 -17.49 -8.53
C GLY A 10 9.52 -16.15 -7.82
N TRP A 11 10.06 -15.11 -8.47
CA TRP A 11 10.13 -13.74 -7.94
C TRP A 11 8.77 -13.18 -7.50
N ARG A 12 7.69 -13.59 -8.17
CA ARG A 12 6.30 -13.15 -7.92
C ARG A 12 5.77 -13.57 -6.54
N ALA A 13 6.00 -14.82 -6.13
CA ALA A 13 5.60 -15.29 -4.80
C ALA A 13 6.48 -14.68 -3.71
N PHE A 14 7.76 -14.45 -4.01
CA PHE A 14 8.65 -13.73 -3.12
C PHE A 14 8.17 -12.29 -2.88
N VAL A 15 7.80 -11.55 -3.92
CA VAL A 15 7.27 -10.18 -3.79
C VAL A 15 5.96 -10.18 -3.00
N PHE A 16 5.04 -11.09 -3.31
CA PHE A 16 3.77 -11.19 -2.58
C PHE A 16 3.99 -11.52 -1.10
N LYS A 17 4.89 -12.46 -0.77
CA LYS A 17 5.23 -12.82 0.62
C LYS A 17 5.90 -11.67 1.36
N ASN A 18 6.79 -10.94 0.70
CA ASN A 18 7.53 -9.82 1.28
C ASN A 18 6.85 -8.47 1.03
N ARG A 19 5.55 -8.46 0.74
CA ARG A 19 4.85 -7.23 0.33
C ARG A 19 4.91 -6.10 1.36
N GLY A 20 5.03 -6.44 2.64
CA GLY A 20 5.24 -5.48 3.74
C GLY A 20 6.62 -4.81 3.75
N ALA A 21 7.64 -5.45 3.17
CA ALA A 21 9.01 -4.93 3.10
C ALA A 21 9.28 -4.09 1.83
N LEU A 22 8.27 -3.89 0.97
CA LEU A 22 8.45 -3.24 -0.33
C LEU A 22 8.68 -1.73 -0.24
N LEU A 23 8.36 -1.10 0.88
CA LEU A 23 8.71 0.29 1.15
C LEU A 23 10.16 0.45 1.65
N VAL A 24 10.85 -0.65 2.01
CA VAL A 24 12.22 -0.59 2.50
C VAL A 24 13.18 -0.03 1.45
N PRO A 25 13.19 -0.45 0.18
CA PRO A 25 14.03 0.16 -0.84
C PRO A 25 13.77 1.66 -1.01
N VAL A 26 12.51 2.08 -0.95
CA VAL A 26 12.13 3.50 -1.01
C VAL A 26 12.71 4.25 0.19
N ALA A 27 12.56 3.72 1.40
CA ALA A 27 13.15 4.33 2.59
C ALA A 27 14.66 4.41 2.53
N LEU A 28 15.34 3.35 2.09
CA LEU A 28 16.81 3.35 1.97
C LEU A 28 17.27 4.43 0.99
N VAL A 29 16.63 4.52 -0.18
CA VAL A 29 16.93 5.57 -1.16
C VAL A 29 16.71 6.96 -0.55
N LEU A 30 15.59 7.20 0.14
CA LEU A 30 15.30 8.49 0.76
C LEU A 30 16.26 8.82 1.93
N ALA A 31 16.57 7.84 2.78
CA ALA A 31 17.45 8.01 3.92
C ALA A 31 18.90 8.29 3.51
N VAL A 32 19.37 7.70 2.39
CA VAL A 32 20.73 7.89 1.87
C VAL A 32 20.84 9.18 1.07
N PHE A 33 19.92 9.44 0.15
CA PHE A 33 20.05 10.54 -0.83
C PHE A 33 19.23 11.78 -0.48
N GLY A 34 18.25 11.68 0.40
CA GLY A 34 17.40 12.80 0.79
C GLY A 34 18.15 13.83 1.64
N LYS A 35 17.73 15.08 1.54
CA LYS A 35 18.19 16.21 2.38
C LYS A 35 16.95 16.93 2.93
N PRO A 36 16.41 16.47 4.08
CA PRO A 36 15.21 17.07 4.67
C PRO A 36 15.52 18.45 5.26
N SER A 37 14.52 19.32 5.26
CA SER A 37 14.50 20.58 6.01
C SER A 37 13.32 20.60 6.96
N ALA A 38 13.33 21.40 8.02
CA ALA A 38 12.25 21.37 9.03
C ALA A 38 10.84 21.57 8.40
N HIS A 39 10.73 22.49 7.44
CA HIS A 39 9.49 22.76 6.72
C HIS A 39 9.07 21.58 5.83
N SER A 40 9.99 21.03 5.03
CA SER A 40 9.68 19.91 4.14
C SER A 40 9.34 18.65 4.93
N ALA A 41 10.07 18.36 6.01
CA ALA A 41 9.82 17.27 6.92
C ALA A 41 8.40 17.33 7.49
N GLY A 42 7.96 18.49 8.00
CA GLY A 42 6.61 18.67 8.53
C GLY A 42 5.52 18.39 7.48
N ILE A 43 5.63 18.99 6.29
CA ILE A 43 4.67 18.77 5.19
C ILE A 43 4.65 17.30 4.76
N GLY A 44 5.83 16.72 4.52
CA GLY A 44 5.95 15.37 4.01
C GLY A 44 5.45 14.31 5.00
N ILE A 45 5.76 14.46 6.29
CA ILE A 45 5.22 13.59 7.36
C ILE A 45 3.69 13.71 7.42
N GLY A 46 3.14 14.92 7.27
CA GLY A 46 1.69 15.13 7.20
C GLY A 46 1.04 14.38 6.03
N ILE A 47 1.62 14.46 4.83
CA ILE A 47 1.16 13.71 3.66
C ILE A 47 1.27 12.20 3.90
N ALA A 48 2.40 11.75 4.44
CA ALA A 48 2.60 10.33 4.72
C ALA A 48 1.57 9.81 5.75
N ALA A 49 1.22 10.61 6.75
CA ALA A 49 0.22 10.26 7.76
C ALA A 49 -1.18 10.06 7.15
N LEU A 50 -1.55 10.85 6.13
CA LEU A 50 -2.80 10.63 5.38
C LEU A 50 -2.78 9.29 4.64
N GLY A 51 -1.63 8.93 4.06
CA GLY A 51 -1.43 7.62 3.46
C GLY A 51 -1.55 6.49 4.48
N GLU A 52 -0.93 6.62 5.65
CA GLU A 52 -1.02 5.62 6.72
C GLU A 52 -2.45 5.50 7.27
N ALA A 53 -3.19 6.59 7.41
CA ALA A 53 -4.59 6.55 7.81
C ALA A 53 -5.46 5.76 6.80
N LEU A 54 -5.27 5.99 5.49
CA LEU A 54 -5.92 5.19 4.45
C LEU A 54 -5.51 3.72 4.54
N ARG A 55 -4.24 3.45 4.85
CA ARG A 55 -3.69 2.10 4.98
C ARG A 55 -4.34 1.34 6.13
N VAL A 56 -4.40 1.95 7.31
CA VAL A 56 -5.05 1.40 8.52
C VAL A 56 -6.53 1.12 8.25
N TRP A 57 -7.22 2.03 7.55
CA TRP A 57 -8.60 1.83 7.14
C TRP A 57 -8.73 0.61 6.23
N ALA A 58 -7.87 0.47 5.22
CA ALA A 58 -7.90 -0.66 4.29
C ALA A 58 -7.55 -1.99 4.95
N VAL A 59 -6.47 -2.06 5.74
CA VAL A 59 -6.05 -3.31 6.41
C VAL A 59 -7.11 -3.84 7.36
N GLY A 60 -7.83 -2.96 8.06
CA GLY A 60 -8.92 -3.43 8.90
C GLY A 60 -10.03 -4.16 8.14
N PHE A 61 -10.18 -3.93 6.83
CA PHE A 61 -11.12 -4.68 5.96
C PHE A 61 -10.48 -5.87 5.25
N SER A 62 -9.14 -6.01 5.17
CA SER A 62 -8.47 -7.03 4.34
C SER A 62 -8.63 -8.48 4.85
N GLY A 63 -9.37 -8.69 5.94
CA GLY A 63 -9.70 -10.00 6.51
C GLY A 63 -8.60 -10.58 7.42
N THR A 64 -9.01 -11.33 8.44
CA THR A 64 -8.09 -12.11 9.29
C THR A 64 -7.54 -13.30 8.50
N THR A 65 -6.23 -13.38 8.36
CA THR A 65 -5.53 -14.63 7.99
C THR A 65 -5.76 -15.62 9.13
N THR A 66 -6.71 -16.54 8.96
CA THR A 66 -6.81 -17.69 9.85
C THR A 66 -5.52 -18.50 9.75
N ARG A 67 -5.00 -18.88 10.92
CA ARG A 67 -3.73 -19.57 11.19
C ARG A 67 -3.14 -20.35 10.01
N ALA A 68 -1.83 -20.14 9.80
CA ALA A 68 -0.92 -20.82 8.88
C ALA A 68 -1.08 -20.45 7.40
N ASP A 69 -0.18 -19.59 6.91
CA ASP A 69 0.39 -19.50 5.54
C ASP A 69 -0.54 -19.67 4.31
N ILE A 70 -1.85 -19.57 4.48
CA ILE A 70 -2.86 -19.69 3.44
C ILE A 70 -3.66 -18.39 3.45
N VAL A 71 -3.58 -17.65 2.35
CA VAL A 71 -4.52 -16.56 2.07
C VAL A 71 -5.86 -17.21 1.71
N THR A 72 -6.60 -17.68 2.73
CA THR A 72 -8.03 -17.90 2.55
C THR A 72 -8.64 -16.51 2.48
N ALA A 73 -9.09 -16.10 1.30
CA ALA A 73 -10.08 -15.04 1.18
C ALA A 73 -11.46 -15.71 1.30
N PRO A 74 -12.02 -15.91 2.52
CA PRO A 74 -13.32 -16.59 2.66
C PRO A 74 -14.45 -15.84 1.93
N ALA A 75 -14.25 -14.54 1.67
CA ALA A 75 -15.12 -13.71 0.85
C ALA A 75 -14.33 -12.61 0.14
N LEU A 76 -14.84 -12.16 -1.02
CA LEU A 76 -14.35 -10.96 -1.70
C LEU A 76 -14.75 -9.73 -0.90
N VAL A 77 -13.76 -8.97 -0.42
CA VAL A 77 -13.97 -7.73 0.33
C VAL A 77 -14.30 -6.60 -0.64
N THR A 78 -15.44 -5.94 -0.43
CA THR A 78 -15.93 -4.82 -1.24
C THR A 78 -16.45 -3.65 -0.36
N ALA A 79 -16.16 -3.70 0.93
CA ALA A 79 -16.54 -2.69 1.93
C ALA A 79 -15.36 -1.77 2.33
N GLY A 80 -15.65 -0.68 3.04
CA GLY A 80 -14.64 0.30 3.41
C GLY A 80 -14.02 0.98 2.20
N PRO A 81 -12.68 1.19 2.15
CA PRO A 81 -12.05 1.84 1.01
C PRO A 81 -12.10 0.95 -0.26
N TYR A 82 -12.26 -0.37 -0.09
CA TYR A 82 -12.47 -1.30 -1.21
C TYR A 82 -13.78 -1.05 -1.96
N ALA A 83 -14.73 -0.31 -1.39
CA ALA A 83 -15.95 0.06 -2.10
C ALA A 83 -15.69 1.13 -3.18
N ALA A 84 -14.65 1.96 -3.02
CA ALA A 84 -14.35 3.09 -3.91
C ALA A 84 -13.15 2.82 -4.84
N MET A 85 -12.26 1.90 -4.46
CA MET A 85 -11.12 1.48 -5.27
C MET A 85 -10.72 0.05 -4.96
N ARG A 86 -10.19 -0.70 -5.95
CA ARG A 86 -9.82 -2.10 -5.75
C ARG A 86 -8.51 -2.30 -4.97
N ASN A 87 -7.62 -1.31 -5.03
CA ASN A 87 -6.25 -1.42 -4.52
C ASN A 87 -5.88 -0.30 -3.51
N PRO A 88 -6.68 -0.08 -2.44
CA PRO A 88 -6.46 1.02 -1.51
C PRO A 88 -5.15 0.92 -0.74
N LEU A 89 -4.66 -0.29 -0.45
CA LEU A 89 -3.36 -0.50 0.21
C LEU A 89 -2.19 0.00 -0.63
N TYR A 90 -2.23 -0.24 -1.94
CA TYR A 90 -1.16 0.19 -2.84
C TYR A 90 -1.20 1.69 -3.08
N LEU A 91 -2.39 2.28 -3.15
CA LEU A 91 -2.53 3.73 -3.17
C LEU A 91 -2.01 4.37 -1.86
N ALA A 92 -2.37 3.81 -0.71
CA ALA A 92 -1.88 4.26 0.59
C ALA A 92 -0.35 4.23 0.67
N ASN A 93 0.27 3.12 0.28
CA ASN A 93 1.72 3.00 0.23
C ASN A 93 2.37 4.01 -0.74
N ALA A 94 1.74 4.30 -1.88
CA ALA A 94 2.22 5.32 -2.81
C ALA A 94 2.14 6.72 -2.19
N ILE A 95 1.07 7.05 -1.45
CA ILE A 95 0.94 8.32 -0.72
C ILE A 95 2.00 8.41 0.40
N ILE A 96 2.27 7.33 1.13
CA ILE A 96 3.34 7.27 2.14
C ILE A 96 4.70 7.54 1.50
N ALA A 97 5.00 6.86 0.39
CA ALA A 97 6.26 7.04 -0.35
C ALA A 97 6.43 8.48 -0.86
N LEU A 98 5.36 9.08 -1.39
CA LEU A 98 5.35 10.48 -1.84
C LEU A 98 5.48 11.47 -0.68
N GLY A 99 4.83 11.21 0.44
CA GLY A 99 4.95 12.03 1.66
C GLY A 99 6.39 12.01 2.18
N PHE A 100 7.01 10.84 2.29
CA PHE A 100 8.42 10.79 2.70
C PHE A 100 9.35 11.36 1.62
N TRP A 101 9.09 11.20 0.33
CA TRP A 101 9.85 11.93 -0.69
C TRP A 101 9.78 13.45 -0.49
N ALA A 102 8.58 13.99 -0.20
CA ALA A 102 8.41 15.41 0.10
C ALA A 102 9.18 15.80 1.37
N ALA A 103 9.17 14.95 2.41
CA ALA A 103 9.91 15.17 3.65
C ALA A 103 11.42 15.27 3.44
N PHE A 104 11.95 14.45 2.54
CA PHE A 104 13.39 14.29 2.30
C PHE A 104 13.93 15.12 1.13
N SER A 105 13.13 16.01 0.54
CA SER A 105 13.52 16.79 -0.66
C SER A 105 13.70 18.30 -0.42
N GLY A 106 13.70 18.74 0.83
CA GLY A 106 13.74 20.15 1.21
C GLY A 106 14.95 20.93 0.72
N GLU A 107 16.15 20.36 0.89
CA GLU A 107 17.43 21.02 0.53
C GLU A 107 18.08 20.43 -0.72
N LEU A 108 17.38 19.53 -1.42
CA LEU A 108 17.84 19.02 -2.70
C LEU A 108 17.76 20.12 -3.76
N ASP A 109 18.74 20.15 -4.66
CA ASP A 109 18.62 20.98 -5.85
C ASP A 109 17.49 20.44 -6.78
N SER A 110 17.12 21.24 -7.78
CA SER A 110 15.99 20.90 -8.67
C SER A 110 16.20 19.60 -9.45
N LEU A 111 17.45 19.26 -9.80
CA LEU A 111 17.77 18.04 -10.54
C LEU A 111 17.74 16.84 -9.60
N GLU A 112 18.43 16.91 -8.45
CA GLU A 112 18.42 15.90 -7.39
C GLU A 112 16.99 15.55 -6.97
N ARG A 113 16.16 16.56 -6.71
CA ARG A 113 14.76 16.39 -6.33
C ARG A 113 13.95 15.64 -7.40
N THR A 114 14.17 16.00 -8.66
CA THR A 114 13.46 15.38 -9.80
C THR A 114 13.91 13.94 -10.00
N VAL A 115 15.22 13.67 -9.97
CA VAL A 115 15.77 12.32 -10.07
C VAL A 115 15.26 11.45 -8.92
N LEU A 116 15.29 11.96 -7.69
CA LEU A 116 14.81 11.23 -6.52
C LEU A 116 13.31 10.91 -6.64
N LEU A 117 12.49 11.84 -7.15
CA LEU A 117 11.08 11.60 -7.41
C LEU A 117 10.87 10.48 -8.43
N ILE A 118 11.60 10.53 -9.54
CA ILE A 118 11.53 9.50 -10.60
C ILE A 118 11.93 8.13 -10.05
N VAL A 119 12.98 8.04 -9.24
CA VAL A 119 13.40 6.78 -8.62
C VAL A 119 12.33 6.25 -7.68
N VAL A 120 11.78 7.09 -6.79
CA VAL A 120 10.73 6.68 -5.85
C VAL A 120 9.46 6.22 -6.58
N LEU A 121 8.97 7.03 -7.53
CA LEU A 121 7.80 6.66 -8.34
C LEU A 121 8.06 5.43 -9.19
N GLY A 122 9.25 5.31 -9.78
CA GLY A 122 9.67 4.17 -10.58
C GLY A 122 9.65 2.88 -9.77
N LEU A 123 10.17 2.90 -8.54
CA LEU A 123 10.11 1.75 -7.62
C LEU A 123 8.67 1.38 -7.27
N VAL A 124 7.84 2.35 -6.90
CA VAL A 124 6.42 2.15 -6.57
C VAL A 124 5.66 1.53 -7.77
N VAL A 125 5.84 2.10 -8.96
CA VAL A 125 5.16 1.63 -10.19
C VAL A 125 5.67 0.26 -10.60
N ALA A 126 6.98 0.00 -10.57
CA ALA A 126 7.53 -1.29 -10.96
C ALA A 126 7.01 -2.42 -10.05
N VAL A 127 7.00 -2.17 -8.74
CA VAL A 127 6.56 -3.14 -7.74
C VAL A 127 5.05 -3.37 -7.82
N TYR A 128 4.23 -2.32 -7.83
CA TYR A 128 2.77 -2.50 -7.83
C TYR A 128 2.21 -2.84 -9.20
N GLY A 129 2.88 -2.44 -10.29
CA GLY A 129 2.60 -2.92 -11.63
C GLY A 129 2.85 -4.42 -11.79
N ALA A 130 3.74 -5.01 -10.98
CA ALA A 130 3.94 -6.45 -10.92
C ALA A 130 2.91 -7.17 -10.03
N ILE A 131 2.61 -6.63 -8.85
CA ILE A 131 1.78 -7.32 -7.84
C ILE A 131 0.30 -7.28 -8.20
N ILE A 132 -0.21 -6.11 -8.60
CA ILE A 132 -1.66 -5.91 -8.76
C ILE A 132 -2.26 -6.84 -9.81
N PRO A 133 -1.68 -7.01 -11.02
CA PRO A 133 -2.23 -7.95 -11.98
C PRO A 133 -2.27 -9.38 -11.45
N LEU A 134 -1.28 -9.80 -10.65
CA LEU A 134 -1.24 -11.14 -10.07
C LEU A 134 -2.32 -11.35 -9.03
N GLU A 135 -2.56 -10.35 -8.18
CA GLU A 135 -3.65 -10.39 -7.21
C GLU A 135 -5.01 -10.37 -7.90
N GLU A 136 -5.19 -9.53 -8.90
CA GLU A 136 -6.44 -9.48 -9.68
C GLU A 136 -6.68 -10.80 -10.42
N ASP A 137 -5.66 -11.42 -11.02
CA ASP A 137 -5.75 -12.73 -11.67
C ASP A 137 -6.13 -13.83 -10.67
N PHE A 138 -5.55 -13.79 -9.47
CA PHE A 138 -5.93 -14.72 -8.40
C PHE A 138 -7.38 -14.52 -7.96
N LEU A 139 -7.79 -13.28 -7.71
CA LEU A 139 -9.16 -12.95 -7.32
C LEU A 139 -10.16 -13.34 -8.42
N ALA A 140 -9.79 -13.18 -9.70
CA ALA A 140 -10.59 -13.64 -10.83
C ALA A 140 -10.76 -15.15 -10.83
N LYS A 141 -9.70 -15.92 -10.57
CA LYS A 141 -9.76 -17.39 -10.48
C LYS A 141 -10.58 -17.88 -9.29
N VAL A 142 -10.47 -17.22 -8.13
CA VAL A 142 -11.16 -17.65 -6.90
C VAL A 142 -12.62 -17.22 -6.87
N PHE A 143 -12.94 -16.00 -7.30
CA PHE A 143 -14.27 -15.41 -7.16
C PHE A 143 -15.05 -15.29 -8.46
N GLY A 144 -14.42 -15.53 -9.61
CA GLY A 144 -15.06 -15.58 -10.92
C GLY A 144 -15.94 -14.35 -11.19
N GLY A 145 -17.21 -14.61 -11.53
CA GLY A 145 -18.20 -13.57 -11.85
C GLY A 145 -18.41 -12.53 -10.74
N LYS A 146 -18.18 -12.87 -9.47
CA LYS A 146 -18.26 -11.88 -8.36
C LYS A 146 -17.17 -10.82 -8.49
N PHE A 147 -15.95 -11.24 -8.85
CA PHE A 147 -14.85 -10.31 -9.07
C PHE A 147 -15.03 -9.51 -10.36
N ALA A 148 -15.52 -10.13 -11.44
CA ALA A 148 -15.86 -9.41 -12.67
C ALA A 148 -16.84 -8.25 -12.42
N ARG A 149 -17.95 -8.53 -11.70
CA ARG A 149 -18.93 -7.52 -11.31
C ARG A 149 -18.34 -6.41 -10.43
N TYR A 150 -17.38 -6.76 -9.58
CA TYR A 150 -16.66 -5.78 -8.77
C TYR A 150 -15.79 -4.85 -9.63
N CYS A 151 -15.07 -5.41 -10.62
CA CYS A 151 -14.23 -4.65 -11.55
C CYS A 151 -15.02 -3.67 -12.43
N GLU A 152 -16.26 -4.00 -12.81
CA GLU A 152 -17.14 -3.11 -13.58
C GLU A 152 -17.53 -1.85 -12.80
N LYS A 153 -17.68 -1.99 -11.47
CA LYS A 153 -18.21 -0.95 -10.58
C LYS A 153 -17.14 -0.15 -9.88
N VAL A 154 -15.96 -0.73 -9.65
CA VAL A 154 -14.94 -0.15 -8.79
C VAL A 154 -13.62 0.01 -9.57
N PRO A 155 -13.11 1.25 -9.72
CA PRO A 155 -11.86 1.50 -10.43
C PRO A 155 -10.66 0.90 -9.68
N ARG A 156 -9.54 0.76 -10.37
CA ARG A 156 -8.34 0.13 -9.80
C ARG A 156 -7.74 0.96 -8.65
N PHE A 157 -7.66 2.28 -8.80
CA PHE A 157 -6.96 3.18 -7.86
C PHE A 157 -7.76 4.42 -7.46
N LEU A 158 -8.02 5.35 -8.37
CA LEU A 158 -8.68 6.61 -8.04
C LEU A 158 -10.20 6.48 -8.16
N PRO A 159 -10.99 7.00 -7.19
CA PRO A 159 -12.44 7.00 -7.28
C PRO A 159 -12.89 7.80 -8.51
N THR A 160 -13.66 7.17 -9.40
CA THR A 160 -14.20 7.80 -10.62
C THR A 160 -15.68 8.18 -10.45
N GLY A 161 -16.14 8.34 -9.20
CA GLY A 161 -17.56 8.48 -8.85
C GLY A 161 -18.34 7.17 -8.87
N ARG A 162 -17.77 6.09 -9.44
CA ARG A 162 -18.33 4.74 -9.35
C ARG A 162 -17.90 4.09 -8.04
N VAL A 163 -18.88 3.72 -7.22
CA VAL A 163 -18.69 3.13 -5.89
C VAL A 163 -19.58 1.90 -5.78
N MET A 164 -19.11 0.88 -5.07
CA MET A 164 -19.91 -0.31 -4.78
C MET A 164 -21.21 0.07 -4.03
N PRO A 165 -22.40 -0.33 -4.53
CA PRO A 165 -23.67 -0.08 -3.86
C PRO A 165 -23.67 -0.66 -2.44
N VAL A 166 -24.28 0.05 -1.49
CA VAL A 166 -24.28 -0.33 -0.06
C VAL A 166 -24.77 -1.76 0.16
N SER A 167 -25.82 -2.19 -0.56
CA SER A 167 -26.39 -3.54 -0.51
C SER A 167 -25.42 -4.66 -0.93
N GLU A 168 -24.43 -4.32 -1.75
CA GLU A 168 -23.45 -5.26 -2.30
C GLU A 168 -22.07 -5.17 -1.61
N ARG A 169 -21.90 -4.26 -0.64
CA ARG A 169 -20.68 -4.18 0.16
C ARG A 169 -20.57 -5.42 1.06
N ARG A 170 -19.38 -6.00 1.11
CA ARG A 170 -19.05 -7.19 1.92
C ARG A 170 -17.72 -6.98 2.63
N GLY A 171 -17.66 -7.40 3.89
CA GLY A 171 -16.50 -7.24 4.78
C GLY A 171 -16.84 -6.41 6.02
N ALA A 172 -16.16 -6.70 7.12
CA ALA A 172 -16.25 -5.96 8.37
C ALA A 172 -14.85 -5.48 8.78
N TRP A 173 -14.82 -4.41 9.58
CA TRP A 173 -13.57 -3.84 10.06
C TRP A 173 -13.10 -4.56 11.33
N HIS A 174 -11.88 -5.10 11.32
CA HIS A 174 -11.35 -5.94 12.39
C HIS A 174 -10.04 -5.37 12.95
N VAL A 175 -10.11 -4.80 14.16
CA VAL A 175 -8.95 -4.18 14.85
C VAL A 175 -7.79 -5.16 15.08
N ALA A 176 -8.09 -6.43 15.37
CA ALA A 176 -7.05 -7.44 15.61
C ALA A 176 -6.15 -7.71 14.37
N VAL A 177 -6.65 -7.45 13.16
CA VAL A 177 -5.86 -7.56 11.91
C VAL A 177 -4.84 -6.43 11.85
N ILE A 178 -5.26 -5.22 12.21
CA ILE A 178 -4.43 -4.01 12.23
C ILE A 178 -3.24 -4.21 13.17
N LEU A 179 -3.50 -4.66 14.40
CA LEU A 179 -2.45 -4.87 15.40
C LEU A 179 -1.39 -5.90 14.98
N LYS A 180 -1.72 -6.84 14.10
CA LYS A 180 -0.75 -7.83 13.58
C LYS A 180 -0.05 -7.36 12.30
N ALA A 181 -0.79 -6.69 11.42
CA ALA A 181 -0.31 -6.33 10.09
C ALA A 181 0.42 -4.98 10.05
N GLU A 182 0.10 -4.05 10.95
CA GLU A 182 0.60 -2.67 10.92
C GLU A 182 1.87 -2.44 11.74
N ILE A 183 2.30 -3.35 12.61
CA ILE A 183 3.47 -3.10 13.49
C ILE A 183 4.70 -2.72 12.66
N ILE A 184 4.93 -3.41 11.54
CA ILE A 184 6.10 -3.16 10.68
C ILE A 184 5.98 -1.81 9.96
N THR A 185 4.79 -1.45 9.47
CA THR A 185 4.59 -0.19 8.74
C THR A 185 4.57 1.02 9.67
N LEU A 186 4.00 0.89 10.86
CA LEU A 186 4.05 1.93 11.89
C LEU A 186 5.48 2.13 12.41
N ALA A 187 6.24 1.05 12.61
CA ALA A 187 7.65 1.14 12.97
C ALA A 187 8.46 1.83 11.86
N PHE A 188 8.23 1.45 10.59
CA PHE A 188 8.82 2.11 9.44
C PHE A 188 8.49 3.61 9.41
N PHE A 189 7.22 3.96 9.59
CA PHE A 189 6.75 5.35 9.60
C PHE A 189 7.45 6.17 10.69
N ALA A 190 7.51 5.62 11.90
CA ALA A 190 8.16 6.26 13.05
C ALA A 190 9.66 6.45 12.80
N VAL A 191 10.36 5.42 12.31
CA VAL A 191 11.80 5.49 12.00
C VAL A 191 12.08 6.54 10.92
N MET A 192 11.33 6.52 9.81
CA MET A 192 11.53 7.49 8.73
C MET A 192 11.23 8.92 9.17
N SER A 193 10.20 9.12 10.00
CA SER A 193 9.88 10.43 10.57
C SER A 193 10.99 10.91 11.52
N ALA A 194 11.51 10.03 12.37
CA ALA A 194 12.62 10.35 13.26
C ALA A 194 13.89 10.72 12.48
N ILE A 195 14.22 9.98 11.43
CA ILE A 195 15.36 10.31 10.55
C ILE A 195 15.14 11.65 9.86
N ALA A 196 13.95 11.90 9.32
CA ALA A 196 13.63 13.17 8.64
C ALA A 196 13.80 14.36 9.58
N LEU A 197 13.26 14.26 10.80
CA LEU A 197 13.34 15.32 11.81
C LEU A 197 14.77 15.51 12.33
N TRP A 198 15.49 14.43 12.62
CA TRP A 198 16.87 14.49 13.10
C TRP A 198 17.83 15.10 12.07
N ARG A 199 17.63 14.81 10.79
CA ARG A 199 18.45 15.38 9.71
C ARG A 199 18.01 16.78 9.28
N ALA A 200 16.87 17.26 9.77
CA ALA A 200 16.33 18.58 9.50
C ALA A 200 16.69 19.64 10.56
N THR A 201 17.36 19.22 11.64
CA THR A 201 17.94 20.07 12.70
C THR A 201 19.42 20.28 12.46
#